data_AF-A0A842NVW4-F1
#
_entry.id   AF-A0A842NVW4-F1
#
_cell.length_a   1.000
_cell.length_b   1.000
_cell.length_c   1.000
_cell.angle_alpha   90.00
_cell.angle_beta   90.00
_cell.angle_gamma   90.00
#
_symmetry.space_group_name_H-M   'P 1'
#
loop_
_entity.id
_entity.type
_entity.pdbx_description
1 polymer ?
#
loop_
_entity_poly.entity_id
_entity_poly.type
_entity_poly.pdbx_seq_one_letter_code
_entity_poly.pdbx_strand_id
1 'polypeptide(L)'
;NTCPRCGRAVEGENCPVCNIKASGGHSCDLDIRALFEDAWKNIGNKLSDQGLPPRIKCVKGLMNRNKVPEPMEKGLLRARYDLSVFKDGTLRYDITDVPLTHFTPGEVGVPVERLRELGYAADVSGAPLESPGQMLELKVQDVVLPEDCGKYLVKASKFVDDLLELYYGLPRYYNLETPEEVVGHLIHGLAPHTSATIIGRVIGYTTARVCYAHPLWHAGKRRNCDGDEDAILLGLDPFLNFSREFLPEQSGGLMDAPLYVIPFLNPSEVDGEAHNVDVMKGYPPEFYRISHDGASPSEYGVLVDSIGRRLGTEAQFQGFSYTHETSDINHGSHLGAYNTLKTMLDKLEKQLELSEKVRAVDAEVVAQKVLTSHFMKDIFGNLRAFTSQKFRCVSCNRKYRRPPLKGTCVRCGGKLAMTVHKGGIEKYIKPAQGLVDRYDLDPYYSDRLGLVRNEIASLFAEAEDEAEEEDSKQISLTRFMRG
;
A
#
# COMPACT_ATOMS: atom_id res chain seq x y z
N ASN A 1 -0.41 -36.81 1.23
CA ASN A 1 0.96 -36.25 1.40
C ASN A 1 1.95 -37.06 0.58
N THR A 2 3.13 -36.51 0.29
CA THR A 2 4.20 -37.19 -0.44
C THR A 2 5.48 -37.16 0.37
N CYS A 3 6.19 -38.29 0.47
CA CYS A 3 7.47 -38.33 1.17
C CYS A 3 8.53 -37.54 0.36
N PRO A 4 9.15 -36.49 0.93
CA PRO A 4 10.10 -35.67 0.19
C PRO A 4 11.41 -36.40 -0.17
N ARG A 5 11.69 -37.55 0.47
CA ARG A 5 12.90 -38.36 0.20
C ARG A 5 12.69 -39.46 -0.82
N CYS A 6 11.56 -40.17 -0.77
CA CYS A 6 11.31 -41.32 -1.65
C CYS A 6 10.16 -41.11 -2.65
N GLY A 7 9.48 -39.96 -2.62
CA GLY A 7 8.41 -39.62 -3.56
C GLY A 7 7.11 -40.40 -3.39
N ARG A 8 7.02 -41.31 -2.42
CA ARG A 8 5.83 -42.15 -2.20
C ARG A 8 4.66 -41.33 -1.66
N ALA A 9 3.45 -41.59 -2.15
CA ALA A 9 2.23 -41.11 -1.53
C ALA A 9 2.06 -41.74 -0.13
N VAL A 10 1.73 -40.91 0.85
CA VAL A 10 1.56 -41.27 2.26
C VAL A 10 0.24 -40.68 2.76
N GLU A 11 -0.57 -41.51 3.40
CA GLU A 11 -1.84 -41.11 4.01
C GLU A 11 -1.65 -40.48 5.42
N GLY A 12 -0.57 -40.82 6.13
CA GLY A 12 -0.22 -40.26 7.42
C GLY A 12 0.75 -39.06 7.38
N GLU A 13 1.08 -38.52 8.57
CA GLU A 13 2.06 -37.44 8.71
C GLU A 13 3.49 -37.90 8.42
N ASN A 14 3.82 -39.16 8.69
CA ASN A 14 5.17 -39.69 8.52
C ASN A 14 5.20 -40.81 7.47
N CYS A 15 6.26 -40.81 6.65
CA CYS A 15 6.50 -41.90 5.71
C CYS A 15 6.86 -43.18 6.48
N PRO A 16 6.14 -44.30 6.27
CA PRO A 16 6.40 -45.56 6.98
C PRO A 16 7.77 -46.18 6.65
N VAL A 17 8.38 -45.78 5.53
CA VAL A 17 9.68 -46.30 5.07
C VAL A 17 10.83 -45.37 5.47
N CYS A 18 10.66 -44.06 5.30
CA CYS A 18 11.73 -43.09 5.55
C CYS A 18 11.69 -42.47 6.94
N ASN A 19 10.60 -42.69 7.69
CA ASN A 19 10.31 -42.08 8.99
C ASN A 19 10.52 -40.55 9.04
N ILE A 20 10.21 -39.87 7.94
CA ILE A 20 10.24 -38.42 7.83
C ILE A 20 8.83 -37.88 7.58
N LYS A 21 8.59 -36.63 7.99
CA LYS A 21 7.33 -35.94 7.73
C LYS A 21 7.07 -35.86 6.23
N ALA A 22 5.88 -36.29 5.83
CA ALA A 22 5.38 -36.18 4.48
C ALA A 22 4.98 -34.72 4.21
N SER A 23 5.24 -34.25 2.99
CA SER A 23 4.93 -32.90 2.52
C SER A 23 3.60 -32.90 1.78
N GLY A 24 2.81 -31.83 1.88
CA GLY A 24 1.60 -31.66 1.07
C GLY A 24 1.91 -31.43 -0.42
N GLY A 25 3.08 -30.86 -0.74
CA GLY A 25 3.51 -30.58 -2.11
C GLY A 25 4.74 -31.37 -2.55
N HIS A 26 4.83 -31.62 -3.85
CA HIS A 26 6.00 -32.19 -4.54
C HIS A 26 6.21 -31.49 -5.90
N SER A 27 7.39 -31.65 -6.50
CA SER A 27 7.64 -31.15 -7.86
C SER A 27 6.96 -32.07 -8.87
N CYS A 28 6.12 -31.50 -9.73
CA CYS A 28 5.47 -32.21 -10.83
C CYS A 28 5.54 -31.37 -12.11
N ASP A 29 5.47 -32.04 -13.25
CA ASP A 29 5.27 -31.39 -14.54
C ASP A 29 3.76 -31.16 -14.74
N LEU A 30 3.38 -29.93 -15.07
CA LEU A 30 1.99 -29.54 -15.28
C LEU A 30 1.80 -29.06 -16.71
N ASP A 31 0.83 -29.64 -17.42
CA ASP A 31 0.37 -29.10 -18.69
C ASP A 31 -0.58 -27.93 -18.44
N ILE A 32 -0.01 -26.73 -18.41
CA ILE A 32 -0.75 -25.50 -18.17
C ILE A 32 -1.79 -25.24 -19.27
N ARG A 33 -1.54 -25.68 -20.51
CA ARG A 33 -2.49 -25.48 -21.61
C ARG A 33 -3.73 -26.34 -21.40
N ALA A 34 -3.55 -27.61 -21.07
CA ALA A 34 -4.68 -28.50 -20.79
C ALA A 34 -5.53 -27.99 -19.60
N LEU A 35 -4.87 -27.62 -18.49
CA LEU A 35 -5.55 -27.05 -17.31
C LEU A 35 -6.33 -25.78 -17.64
N PHE A 36 -5.76 -24.94 -18.52
CA PHE A 36 -6.41 -23.73 -18.99
C PHE A 36 -7.66 -24.03 -19.82
N GLU A 37 -7.56 -24.94 -20.80
CA GLU A 37 -8.67 -25.33 -21.67
C GLU A 37 -9.81 -25.97 -20.87
N ASP A 38 -9.48 -26.80 -19.87
CA ASP A 38 -10.46 -27.39 -18.96
C ASP A 38 -11.16 -26.34 -18.11
N ALA A 39 -10.41 -25.44 -17.46
CA ALA A 39 -10.97 -24.36 -16.65
C ALA A 39 -11.85 -23.42 -17.50
N TRP A 40 -11.43 -23.13 -18.73
CA TRP A 40 -12.19 -22.33 -19.68
C TRP A 40 -13.51 -22.99 -20.08
N LYS A 41 -13.49 -24.30 -20.29
CA LYS A 41 -14.68 -25.09 -20.60
C LYS A 41 -15.63 -25.16 -19.40
N ASN A 42 -15.11 -25.30 -18.19
CA ASN A 42 -15.90 -25.40 -16.95
C ASN A 42 -16.74 -24.15 -16.71
N ILE A 43 -16.20 -22.96 -16.97
CA ILE A 43 -16.94 -21.68 -16.88
C ILE A 43 -17.79 -21.40 -18.14
N GLY A 44 -18.10 -22.44 -18.90
CA GLY A 44 -19.09 -22.44 -19.98
C GLY A 44 -18.63 -21.83 -21.30
N ASN A 45 -17.32 -21.64 -21.51
CA ASN A 45 -16.76 -20.89 -22.64
C ASN A 45 -17.34 -19.47 -22.83
N LYS A 46 -18.14 -18.96 -21.86
CA LYS A 46 -18.93 -17.72 -21.97
C LYS A 46 -18.07 -16.45 -22.07
N LEU A 47 -16.78 -16.56 -21.81
CA LEU A 47 -15.85 -15.46 -22.09
C LEU A 47 -15.66 -15.21 -23.61
N SER A 48 -16.21 -16.03 -24.50
CA SER A 48 -16.14 -15.83 -25.96
C SER A 48 -16.73 -14.50 -26.43
N ASP A 49 -17.73 -13.94 -25.74
CA ASP A 49 -18.41 -12.72 -26.18
C ASP A 49 -17.60 -11.44 -25.88
N GLN A 50 -16.65 -11.51 -24.94
CA GLN A 50 -15.75 -10.39 -24.58
C GLN A 50 -14.26 -10.70 -24.82
N GLY A 51 -13.94 -11.91 -25.28
CA GLY A 51 -12.58 -12.37 -25.56
C GLY A 51 -11.84 -12.92 -24.33
N LEU A 52 -10.84 -13.77 -24.60
CA LEU A 52 -9.86 -14.22 -23.62
C LEU A 52 -9.10 -13.02 -23.03
N PRO A 53 -8.83 -12.98 -21.72
CA PRO A 53 -8.03 -11.91 -21.14
C PRO A 53 -6.64 -11.91 -21.79
N PRO A 54 -6.08 -10.74 -22.16
CA PRO A 54 -4.83 -10.66 -22.92
C PRO A 54 -3.63 -11.19 -22.13
N ARG A 55 -3.73 -11.21 -20.81
CA ARG A 55 -2.69 -11.68 -19.92
C ARG A 55 -3.29 -12.16 -18.60
N ILE A 56 -2.79 -13.29 -18.12
CA ILE A 56 -3.07 -13.79 -16.77
C ILE A 56 -1.75 -13.80 -16.00
N LYS A 57 -1.74 -13.12 -14.86
CA LYS A 57 -0.57 -13.09 -13.96
C LYS A 57 -0.75 -14.19 -12.93
N CYS A 58 0.25 -15.06 -12.82
CA CYS A 58 0.28 -16.14 -11.84
C CYS A 58 1.44 -15.95 -10.86
N VAL A 59 1.41 -16.68 -9.74
CA VAL A 59 2.54 -16.76 -8.82
C VAL A 59 3.64 -17.65 -9.39
N LYS A 60 4.91 -17.30 -9.12
CA LYS A 60 6.07 -18.11 -9.55
C LYS A 60 6.15 -19.46 -8.80
N GLY A 61 5.58 -19.52 -7.60
CA GLY A 61 5.53 -20.73 -6.79
C GLY A 61 4.62 -20.51 -5.58
N LEU A 62 3.99 -21.59 -5.13
CA LEU A 62 3.05 -21.55 -4.00
C LEU A 62 3.80 -21.43 -2.68
N MET A 63 3.35 -20.52 -1.81
CA MET A 63 3.98 -20.22 -0.53
C MET A 63 3.29 -20.87 0.68
N ASN A 64 2.07 -21.39 0.49
CA ASN A 64 1.34 -22.13 1.50
C ASN A 64 2.00 -23.47 1.84
N ARG A 65 1.65 -24.00 3.02
CA ARG A 65 2.19 -25.24 3.59
C ARG A 65 1.99 -26.44 2.67
N ASN A 66 0.78 -26.60 2.14
CA ASN A 66 0.40 -27.78 1.36
C ASN A 66 0.60 -27.62 -0.15
N LYS A 67 1.06 -26.46 -0.65
CA LYS A 67 1.18 -26.17 -2.09
C LYS A 67 -0.13 -26.43 -2.84
N VAL A 68 -1.26 -26.12 -2.19
CA VAL A 68 -2.59 -26.18 -2.82
C VAL A 68 -2.76 -24.93 -3.68
N PRO A 69 -2.94 -25.06 -5.01
CA PRO A 69 -3.25 -23.93 -5.87
C PRO A 69 -4.72 -23.52 -5.72
N GLU A 70 -5.01 -22.24 -5.98
CA GLU A 70 -6.38 -21.81 -6.22
C GLU A 70 -6.89 -22.36 -7.57
N PRO A 71 -8.18 -22.72 -7.71
CA PRO A 71 -8.76 -23.11 -8.99
C PRO A 71 -8.52 -22.07 -10.09
N MET A 72 -8.15 -22.55 -11.28
CA MET A 72 -7.77 -21.68 -12.40
C MET A 72 -8.95 -20.86 -12.93
N GLU A 73 -10.17 -21.39 -12.82
CA GLU A 73 -11.42 -20.72 -13.14
C GLU A 73 -11.53 -19.36 -12.44
N LYS A 74 -11.19 -19.29 -11.14
CA LYS A 74 -11.20 -18.03 -10.38
C LYS A 74 -10.18 -17.04 -10.94
N GLY A 75 -8.99 -17.52 -11.31
CA GLY A 75 -7.96 -16.69 -11.94
C GLY A 75 -8.39 -16.12 -13.30
N LEU A 76 -9.10 -16.90 -14.11
CA LEU A 76 -9.66 -16.45 -15.40
C LEU A 76 -10.70 -15.35 -15.20
N LEU A 77 -11.63 -15.56 -14.28
CA LEU A 77 -12.66 -14.58 -13.97
C LEU A 77 -12.07 -13.29 -13.40
N ARG A 78 -11.06 -13.34 -12.53
CA ARG A 78 -10.35 -12.13 -12.07
C ARG A 78 -9.66 -11.39 -13.21
N ALA A 79 -8.97 -12.11 -14.09
CA ALA A 79 -8.25 -11.52 -15.21
C ALA A 79 -9.18 -10.80 -16.20
N ARG A 80 -10.43 -11.25 -16.36
CA ARG A 80 -11.47 -10.58 -17.16
C ARG A 80 -11.71 -9.13 -16.72
N TYR A 81 -11.60 -8.86 -15.43
CA TYR A 81 -11.86 -7.54 -14.84
C TYR A 81 -10.59 -6.78 -14.44
N ASP A 82 -9.40 -7.29 -14.82
CA ASP A 82 -8.09 -6.77 -14.41
C ASP A 82 -7.94 -6.67 -12.88
N LEU A 83 -8.45 -7.68 -12.17
CA LEU A 83 -8.36 -7.77 -10.71
C LEU A 83 -7.12 -8.56 -10.28
N SER A 84 -6.39 -8.01 -9.33
CA SER A 84 -5.25 -8.68 -8.70
C SER A 84 -5.68 -9.31 -7.37
N VAL A 85 -5.18 -10.51 -7.10
CA VAL A 85 -5.49 -11.27 -5.90
C VAL A 85 -4.39 -11.11 -4.85
N PHE A 86 -4.79 -11.01 -3.57
CA PHE A 86 -3.85 -11.04 -2.46
C PHE A 86 -3.48 -12.48 -2.06
N LYS A 87 -2.50 -12.65 -1.18
CA LYS A 87 -1.92 -13.97 -0.83
C LYS A 87 -2.92 -14.96 -0.23
N ASP A 88 -4.03 -14.46 0.30
CA ASP A 88 -5.08 -15.22 0.97
C ASP A 88 -6.29 -15.52 0.07
N GLY A 89 -6.24 -15.12 -1.20
CA GLY A 89 -7.32 -15.31 -2.18
C GLY A 89 -8.28 -14.12 -2.32
N THR A 90 -8.17 -13.11 -1.44
CA THR A 90 -9.11 -11.98 -1.43
C THR A 90 -8.72 -10.85 -2.39
N LEU A 91 -9.69 -9.99 -2.69
CA LEU A 91 -9.52 -8.75 -3.45
C LEU A 91 -9.42 -7.57 -2.48
N ARG A 92 -8.40 -6.74 -2.65
CA ARG A 92 -8.10 -5.61 -1.75
C ARG A 92 -7.90 -4.33 -2.53
N TYR A 93 -8.44 -3.26 -1.97
CA TYR A 93 -8.12 -1.90 -2.36
C TYR A 93 -7.46 -1.20 -1.17
N ASP A 94 -6.15 -0.96 -1.28
CA ASP A 94 -5.38 -0.28 -0.25
C ASP A 94 -5.59 1.24 -0.33
N ILE A 95 -5.80 1.88 0.82
CA ILE A 95 -6.16 3.29 0.91
C ILE A 95 -5.76 3.91 2.25
N THR A 96 -5.34 5.16 2.24
CA THR A 96 -5.05 5.94 3.46
C THR A 96 -6.33 6.27 4.22
N ASP A 97 -6.30 6.12 5.54
CA ASP A 97 -7.43 6.41 6.41
C ASP A 97 -7.44 7.86 6.90
N VAL A 98 -8.63 8.47 6.96
CA VAL A 98 -8.81 9.81 7.53
C VAL A 98 -10.11 9.83 8.35
N PRO A 99 -10.09 10.37 9.58
CA PRO A 99 -11.29 10.44 10.39
C PRO A 99 -12.26 11.50 9.86
N LEU A 100 -13.55 11.15 9.85
CA LEU A 100 -14.67 12.03 9.52
C LEU A 100 -15.82 11.73 10.49
N THR A 101 -16.43 12.77 11.05
CA THR A 101 -17.61 12.61 11.94
C THR A 101 -18.88 13.18 11.35
N HIS A 102 -18.77 14.11 10.40
CA HIS A 102 -19.88 14.82 9.81
C HIS A 102 -19.65 15.04 8.33
N PHE A 103 -20.73 15.08 7.55
CA PHE A 103 -20.67 15.29 6.10
C PHE A 103 -22.00 15.88 5.61
N THR A 104 -21.98 16.47 4.43
CA THR A 104 -23.18 16.87 3.71
C THR A 104 -23.44 15.89 2.55
N PRO A 105 -24.71 15.64 2.16
CA PRO A 105 -25.01 14.81 0.99
C PRO A 105 -24.31 15.28 -0.29
N GLY A 106 -24.15 16.60 -0.46
CA GLY A 106 -23.48 17.20 -1.60
C GLY A 106 -21.99 16.84 -1.68
N GLU A 107 -21.30 16.80 -0.55
CA GLU A 107 -19.88 16.42 -0.47
C GLU A 107 -19.64 14.95 -0.86
N VAL A 108 -20.57 14.06 -0.51
CA VAL A 108 -20.44 12.63 -0.77
C VAL A 108 -21.06 12.19 -2.11
N GLY A 109 -21.67 13.12 -2.83
CA GLY A 109 -22.27 12.88 -4.15
C GLY A 109 -23.48 11.94 -4.14
N VAL A 110 -24.23 11.87 -3.03
CA VAL A 110 -25.38 10.95 -2.90
C VAL A 110 -26.69 11.70 -2.76
N PRO A 111 -27.76 11.30 -3.49
CA PRO A 111 -29.08 11.90 -3.35
C PRO A 111 -29.62 11.82 -1.91
N VAL A 112 -30.33 12.86 -1.49
CA VAL A 112 -30.94 12.96 -0.15
C VAL A 112 -31.86 11.76 0.12
N GLU A 113 -32.66 11.36 -0.86
CA GLU A 113 -33.58 10.23 -0.78
C GLU A 113 -32.84 8.93 -0.46
N ARG A 114 -31.68 8.72 -1.06
CA ARG A 114 -30.87 7.53 -0.82
C ARG A 114 -30.29 7.51 0.59
N LEU A 115 -29.86 8.65 1.12
CA LEU A 115 -29.40 8.75 2.52
C LEU A 115 -30.55 8.53 3.51
N ARG A 116 -31.76 9.01 3.21
CA ARG A 116 -32.95 8.71 4.02
C ARG A 116 -33.24 7.20 4.08
N GLU A 117 -33.15 6.49 2.95
CA GLU A 117 -33.29 5.02 2.90
C GLU A 117 -32.23 4.30 3.76
N LEU A 118 -31.02 4.87 3.84
CA LEU A 118 -29.93 4.34 4.66
C LEU A 118 -30.08 4.65 6.17
N GLY A 119 -31.10 5.42 6.55
CA GLY A 119 -31.44 5.74 7.94
C GLY A 119 -30.94 7.10 8.43
N TYR A 120 -30.62 8.03 7.51
CA TYR A 120 -30.34 9.43 7.84
C TYR A 120 -31.64 10.26 7.73
N ALA A 121 -32.33 10.44 8.85
CA ALA A 121 -33.64 11.09 8.88
C ALA A 121 -33.56 12.61 9.10
N ALA A 122 -32.60 13.07 9.90
CA ALA A 122 -32.48 14.46 10.32
C ALA A 122 -31.01 14.91 10.31
N ASP A 123 -30.82 16.22 10.20
CA ASP A 123 -29.52 16.87 10.29
C ASP A 123 -29.06 17.07 11.75
N VAL A 124 -27.85 17.61 11.92
CA VAL A 124 -27.27 17.89 13.25
C VAL A 124 -28.09 18.85 14.11
N SER A 125 -29.00 19.64 13.51
CA SER A 125 -29.90 20.54 14.22
C SER A 125 -31.24 19.88 14.60
N GLY A 126 -31.46 18.64 14.15
CA GLY A 126 -32.70 17.90 14.32
C GLY A 126 -33.77 18.22 13.27
N ALA A 127 -33.46 19.02 12.25
CA ALA A 127 -34.38 19.29 11.16
C ALA A 127 -34.42 18.09 10.19
N PRO A 128 -35.58 17.76 9.60
CA PRO A 128 -35.67 16.71 8.58
C PRO A 128 -34.66 16.94 7.45
N LEU A 129 -33.99 15.87 7.01
CA LEU A 129 -33.06 15.94 5.90
C LEU A 129 -33.85 16.18 4.61
N GLU A 130 -33.69 17.32 3.95
CA GLU A 130 -34.40 17.76 2.73
C GLU A 130 -33.49 18.35 1.65
N SER A 131 -32.28 18.81 2.02
CA SER A 131 -31.37 19.54 1.15
C SER A 131 -29.96 18.91 1.14
N PRO A 132 -29.24 18.94 0.01
CA PRO A 132 -27.89 18.39 -0.07
C PRO A 132 -26.83 19.17 0.72
N GLY A 133 -27.15 20.40 1.17
CA GLY A 133 -26.26 21.22 2.00
C GLY A 133 -26.44 21.04 3.50
N GLN A 134 -27.35 20.16 3.95
CA GLN A 134 -27.53 19.90 5.37
C GLN A 134 -26.41 19.02 5.93
N MET A 135 -25.85 19.44 7.06
CA MET A 135 -24.82 18.68 7.76
C MET A 135 -25.44 17.49 8.50
N LEU A 136 -24.95 16.29 8.19
CA LEU A 136 -25.34 15.04 8.81
C LEU A 136 -24.22 14.54 9.74
N GLU A 137 -24.59 13.90 10.84
CA GLU A 137 -23.67 13.15 11.68
C GLU A 137 -23.45 11.75 11.10
N LEU A 138 -22.21 11.39 10.81
CA LEU A 138 -21.82 10.09 10.24
C LEU A 138 -22.05 8.97 11.27
N LYS A 139 -22.83 7.96 10.88
CA LYS A 139 -23.00 6.76 11.72
C LYS A 139 -21.68 5.99 11.82
N VAL A 140 -21.43 5.39 12.98
CA VAL A 140 -20.12 4.81 13.35
C VAL A 140 -19.51 3.84 12.32
N GLN A 141 -20.30 2.98 11.67
CA GLN A 141 -19.79 2.00 10.68
C GLN A 141 -20.06 2.39 9.22
N ASP A 142 -20.53 3.61 8.98
CA ASP A 142 -20.70 4.14 7.63
C ASP A 142 -19.37 4.77 7.15
N VAL A 143 -19.06 4.57 5.87
CA VAL A 143 -17.81 5.02 5.26
C VAL A 143 -18.05 5.77 3.95
N VAL A 144 -17.19 6.76 3.69
CA VAL A 144 -17.10 7.47 2.42
C VAL A 144 -15.78 7.08 1.76
N LEU A 145 -15.87 6.53 0.55
CA LEU A 145 -14.73 5.97 -0.18
C LEU A 145 -14.32 6.89 -1.33
N PRO A 146 -13.10 6.81 -1.88
CA PRO A 146 -12.79 7.55 -3.08
C PRO A 146 -13.53 6.96 -4.28
N GLU A 147 -13.84 7.79 -5.28
CA GLU A 147 -14.49 7.33 -6.52
C GLU A 147 -13.74 6.16 -7.19
N ASP A 148 -12.39 6.18 -7.14
CA ASP A 148 -11.55 5.13 -7.71
C ASP A 148 -11.73 3.78 -6.99
N CYS A 149 -12.03 3.79 -5.68
CA CYS A 149 -12.39 2.59 -4.93
C CYS A 149 -13.77 2.09 -5.34
N GLY A 150 -14.75 2.98 -5.53
CA GLY A 150 -16.07 2.62 -6.05
C GLY A 150 -16.01 1.89 -7.39
N LYS A 151 -15.21 2.41 -8.35
CA LYS A 151 -14.95 1.76 -9.64
C LYS A 151 -14.30 0.38 -9.48
N TYR A 152 -13.41 0.22 -8.51
CA TYR A 152 -12.81 -1.07 -8.19
C TYR A 152 -13.82 -2.06 -7.60
N LEU A 153 -14.69 -1.61 -6.68
CA LEU A 153 -15.72 -2.44 -6.07
C LEU A 153 -16.76 -2.93 -7.09
N VAL A 154 -17.11 -2.13 -8.10
CA VAL A 154 -17.95 -2.57 -9.22
C VAL A 154 -17.29 -3.69 -10.04
N LYS A 155 -15.97 -3.62 -10.25
CA LYS A 155 -15.25 -4.74 -10.90
C LYS A 155 -15.26 -5.99 -10.03
N ALA A 156 -15.02 -5.81 -8.72
CA ALA A 156 -15.04 -6.91 -7.75
C ALA A 156 -16.43 -7.56 -7.65
N SER A 157 -17.51 -6.77 -7.68
CA SER A 157 -18.88 -7.28 -7.63
C SER A 157 -19.22 -8.10 -8.88
N LYS A 158 -18.84 -7.62 -10.07
CA LYS A 158 -19.00 -8.36 -11.33
C LYS A 158 -18.23 -9.68 -11.32
N PHE A 159 -17.01 -9.68 -10.78
CA PHE A 159 -16.26 -10.91 -10.56
C PHE A 159 -16.99 -11.87 -9.61
N VAL A 160 -17.51 -11.38 -8.48
CA VAL A 160 -18.24 -12.22 -7.52
C VAL A 160 -19.52 -12.80 -8.15
N ASP A 161 -20.27 -12.01 -8.92
CA ASP A 161 -21.47 -12.47 -9.60
C ASP A 161 -21.18 -13.53 -10.67
N ASP A 162 -20.16 -13.30 -11.51
CA ASP A 162 -19.70 -14.29 -12.48
C ASP A 162 -19.17 -15.55 -11.79
N LEU A 163 -18.50 -15.41 -10.65
CA LEU A 163 -18.04 -16.55 -9.86
C LEU A 163 -19.22 -17.36 -9.30
N LEU A 164 -20.26 -16.70 -8.78
CA LEU A 164 -21.49 -17.34 -8.33
C LEU A 164 -22.18 -18.08 -9.47
N GLU A 165 -22.39 -17.42 -10.61
CA GLU A 165 -23.13 -17.99 -11.74
C GLU A 165 -22.34 -19.10 -12.46
N LEU A 166 -21.10 -18.81 -12.85
CA LEU A 166 -20.34 -19.64 -13.79
C LEU A 166 -19.55 -20.76 -13.11
N TYR A 167 -19.13 -20.57 -11.86
CA TYR A 167 -18.35 -21.56 -11.13
C TYR A 167 -19.19 -22.31 -10.09
N TYR A 168 -20.02 -21.59 -9.32
CA TYR A 168 -20.84 -22.19 -8.28
C TYR A 168 -22.26 -22.60 -8.73
N GLY A 169 -22.73 -22.14 -9.90
CA GLY A 169 -24.08 -22.42 -10.38
C GLY A 169 -25.18 -21.76 -9.54
N LEU A 170 -24.86 -20.65 -8.87
CA LEU A 170 -25.76 -19.89 -8.01
C LEU A 170 -26.23 -18.59 -8.71
N PRO A 171 -27.39 -18.03 -8.30
CA PRO A 171 -27.81 -16.72 -8.79
C PRO A 171 -26.79 -15.63 -8.48
N ARG A 172 -26.71 -14.62 -9.35
CA ARG A 172 -25.95 -13.39 -9.10
C ARG A 172 -26.51 -12.67 -7.87
N TYR A 173 -25.64 -12.02 -7.10
CA TYR A 173 -26.00 -11.37 -5.85
C TYR A 173 -26.03 -9.84 -5.98
N TYR A 174 -24.98 -9.24 -6.56
CA TYR A 174 -24.78 -7.79 -6.56
C TYR A 174 -25.51 -7.12 -7.72
N ASN A 175 -25.29 -7.58 -8.95
CA ASN A 175 -25.81 -7.01 -10.20
C ASN A 175 -25.52 -5.50 -10.33
N LEU A 176 -24.34 -5.06 -9.89
CA LEU A 176 -23.93 -3.65 -9.88
C LEU A 176 -23.22 -3.29 -11.19
N GLU A 177 -23.65 -2.19 -11.82
CA GLU A 177 -23.06 -1.66 -13.04
C GLU A 177 -22.30 -0.36 -12.80
N THR A 178 -22.71 0.42 -11.81
CA THR A 178 -22.22 1.76 -11.54
C THR A 178 -21.76 1.93 -10.08
N PRO A 179 -20.79 2.81 -9.79
CA PRO A 179 -20.35 3.05 -8.41
C PRO A 179 -21.47 3.50 -7.48
N GLU A 180 -22.45 4.26 -7.98
CA GLU A 180 -23.58 4.78 -7.21
C GLU A 180 -24.42 3.64 -6.60
N GLU A 181 -24.52 2.50 -7.29
CA GLU A 181 -25.27 1.35 -6.81
C GLU A 181 -24.56 0.61 -5.67
N VAL A 182 -23.23 0.79 -5.50
CA VAL A 182 -22.48 0.22 -4.36
C VAL A 182 -22.91 0.89 -3.04
N VAL A 183 -23.46 2.10 -3.08
CA VAL A 183 -23.94 2.82 -1.89
C VAL A 183 -25.01 1.98 -1.19
N GLY A 184 -24.78 1.67 0.08
CA GLY A 184 -25.61 0.79 0.91
C GLY A 184 -25.12 -0.64 1.02
N HIS A 185 -24.17 -1.08 0.18
CA HIS A 185 -23.56 -2.40 0.31
C HIS A 185 -22.51 -2.42 1.43
N LEU A 186 -22.35 -3.62 2.00
CA LEU A 186 -21.38 -3.89 3.05
C LEU A 186 -19.99 -4.16 2.47
N ILE A 187 -18.99 -3.70 3.20
CA ILE A 187 -17.57 -3.92 2.94
C ILE A 187 -16.88 -4.43 4.20
N HIS A 188 -15.70 -5.00 4.03
CA HIS A 188 -14.77 -5.24 5.13
C HIS A 188 -13.66 -4.18 5.08
N GLY A 189 -13.42 -3.52 6.21
CA GLY A 189 -12.16 -2.82 6.44
C GLY A 189 -11.18 -3.76 7.14
N LEU A 190 -9.95 -3.84 6.63
CA LEU A 190 -8.86 -4.63 7.20
C LEU A 190 -7.60 -3.78 7.32
N ALA A 191 -7.09 -3.60 8.53
CA ALA A 191 -5.80 -2.97 8.73
C ALA A 191 -4.65 -3.98 8.49
N PRO A 192 -3.56 -3.58 7.81
CA PRO A 192 -2.26 -4.20 7.95
C PRO A 192 -1.89 -4.51 9.41
N HIS A 193 -1.17 -5.60 9.58
CA HIS A 193 -0.73 -6.23 10.83
C HIS A 193 -1.85 -6.70 11.76
N THR A 194 -3.09 -6.76 11.26
CA THR A 194 -4.24 -7.30 11.99
C THR A 194 -4.86 -8.50 11.27
N SER A 195 -5.75 -9.22 11.95
CA SER A 195 -6.46 -10.36 11.38
C SER A 195 -7.97 -10.34 11.59
N ALA A 196 -8.49 -9.20 12.04
CA ALA A 196 -9.91 -8.98 12.27
C ALA A 196 -10.38 -7.87 11.33
N THR A 197 -11.41 -8.17 10.54
CA THR A 197 -12.09 -7.18 9.72
C THR A 197 -13.24 -6.57 10.47
N ILE A 198 -13.54 -5.30 10.20
CA ILE A 198 -14.76 -4.67 10.67
C ILE A 198 -15.66 -4.40 9.47
N ILE A 199 -16.94 -4.73 9.63
CA ILE A 199 -17.93 -4.43 8.62
C ILE A 199 -18.14 -2.92 8.55
N GLY A 200 -18.09 -2.37 7.34
CA GLY A 200 -18.50 -1.01 7.03
C GLY A 200 -19.63 -1.01 6.01
N ARG A 201 -20.35 0.10 5.88
CA ARG A 201 -21.35 0.32 4.84
C ARG A 201 -20.98 1.56 4.04
N VAL A 202 -20.96 1.44 2.72
CA VAL A 202 -20.62 2.57 1.84
C VAL A 202 -21.80 3.53 1.80
N ILE A 203 -21.57 4.82 2.09
CA ILE A 203 -22.62 5.85 2.07
C ILE A 203 -22.42 6.94 1.01
N GLY A 204 -21.30 6.90 0.29
CA GLY A 204 -21.00 7.84 -0.79
C GLY A 204 -19.53 7.88 -1.14
N TYR A 205 -19.17 8.87 -1.95
CA TYR A 205 -17.85 8.99 -2.52
C TYR A 205 -17.21 10.37 -2.32
N THR A 206 -15.88 10.38 -2.22
CA THR A 206 -15.07 11.60 -2.20
C THR A 206 -14.15 11.64 -3.43
N THR A 207 -13.80 12.84 -3.87
CA THR A 207 -12.78 13.06 -4.89
C THR A 207 -11.36 13.00 -4.30
N ALA A 208 -11.23 13.12 -2.97
CA ALA A 208 -9.98 12.89 -2.26
C ALA A 208 -9.62 11.39 -2.28
N ARG A 209 -8.33 11.06 -2.26
CA ARG A 209 -7.83 9.67 -2.32
C ARG A 209 -7.67 9.06 -0.93
N VAL A 210 -8.71 9.15 -0.11
CA VAL A 210 -8.70 8.72 1.29
C VAL A 210 -10.00 8.01 1.65
N CYS A 211 -9.94 7.14 2.66
CA CYS A 211 -11.10 6.53 3.27
C CYS A 211 -11.54 7.38 4.45
N TYR A 212 -12.61 8.14 4.26
CA TYR A 212 -13.26 8.86 5.35
C TYR A 212 -14.19 7.92 6.11
N ALA A 213 -13.99 7.82 7.41
CA ALA A 213 -14.86 7.04 8.29
C ALA A 213 -14.82 7.59 9.71
N HIS A 214 -15.78 7.16 10.53
CA HIS A 214 -15.82 7.54 11.93
C HIS A 214 -14.51 7.12 12.66
N PRO A 215 -13.94 7.96 13.56
CA PRO A 215 -12.73 7.62 14.31
C PRO A 215 -12.80 6.26 15.00
N LEU A 216 -13.96 5.91 15.56
CA LEU A 216 -14.19 4.60 16.18
C LEU A 216 -14.02 3.44 15.17
N TRP A 217 -14.44 3.59 13.92
CA TRP A 217 -14.26 2.56 12.89
C TRP A 217 -12.80 2.38 12.51
N HIS A 218 -12.04 3.46 12.44
CA HIS A 218 -10.59 3.40 12.27
C HIS A 218 -9.91 2.74 13.47
N ALA A 219 -10.17 3.21 14.69
CA ALA A 219 -9.62 2.63 15.91
C ALA A 219 -10.02 1.16 16.14
N GLY A 220 -11.22 0.76 15.74
CA GLY A 220 -11.65 -0.64 15.79
C GLY A 220 -10.76 -1.55 14.94
N LYS A 221 -10.23 -1.02 13.83
CA LYS A 221 -9.26 -1.72 12.98
C LYS A 221 -7.83 -1.57 13.50
N ARG A 222 -7.63 -0.97 14.69
CA ARG A 222 -6.33 -0.64 15.30
C ARG A 222 -5.54 0.39 14.50
N ARG A 223 -6.24 1.43 14.04
CA ARG A 223 -5.66 2.55 13.33
C ARG A 223 -5.73 3.83 14.15
N ASN A 224 -4.67 4.62 14.04
CA ASN A 224 -4.54 5.90 14.73
C ASN A 224 -4.75 7.10 13.79
N CYS A 225 -4.87 6.84 12.48
CA CYS A 225 -5.01 7.85 11.43
C CYS A 225 -3.86 8.86 11.37
N ASP A 226 -2.63 8.43 11.67
CA ASP A 226 -1.40 9.22 11.57
C ASP A 226 -0.70 9.06 10.19
N GLY A 227 -1.48 8.72 9.16
CA GLY A 227 -1.00 8.37 7.81
C GLY A 227 -0.94 6.87 7.54
N ASP A 228 -1.70 6.10 8.31
CA ASP A 228 -1.86 4.66 8.13
C ASP A 228 -2.62 4.33 6.82
N GLU A 229 -2.49 3.08 6.38
CA GLU A 229 -3.24 2.54 5.25
C GLU A 229 -4.11 1.37 5.73
N ASP A 230 -5.30 1.26 5.12
CA ASP A 230 -6.27 0.20 5.30
C ASP A 230 -6.57 -0.48 3.96
N ALA A 231 -7.04 -1.71 4.02
CA ALA A 231 -7.56 -2.44 2.87
C ALA A 231 -9.09 -2.53 2.93
N ILE A 232 -9.74 -2.20 1.82
CA ILE A 232 -11.18 -2.36 1.62
C ILE A 232 -11.46 -3.59 0.76
N LEU A 233 -12.37 -4.44 1.23
CA LEU A 233 -12.82 -5.64 0.52
C LEU A 233 -14.35 -5.62 0.38
N LEU A 234 -14.87 -6.11 -0.74
CA LEU A 234 -16.32 -6.22 -0.96
C LEU A 234 -16.92 -7.29 -0.03
N GLY A 235 -18.10 -7.03 0.55
CA GLY A 235 -18.69 -7.86 1.61
C GLY A 235 -18.66 -9.37 1.41
N LEU A 236 -18.99 -9.87 0.22
CA LEU A 236 -19.09 -11.31 -0.06
C LEU A 236 -17.76 -11.95 -0.51
N ASP A 237 -16.78 -11.14 -0.94
CA ASP A 237 -15.52 -11.65 -1.50
C ASP A 237 -14.71 -12.49 -0.48
N PRO A 238 -14.47 -12.02 0.77
CA PRO A 238 -13.77 -12.84 1.75
C PRO A 238 -14.44 -14.19 2.00
N PHE A 239 -15.77 -14.25 2.05
CA PHE A 239 -16.48 -15.51 2.31
C PHE A 239 -16.32 -16.55 1.20
N LEU A 240 -16.19 -16.11 -0.06
CA LEU A 240 -16.08 -17.02 -1.21
C LEU A 240 -14.63 -17.37 -1.56
N ASN A 241 -13.70 -16.45 -1.33
CA ASN A 241 -12.36 -16.52 -1.90
C ASN A 241 -11.24 -16.67 -0.86
N PHE A 242 -11.49 -16.33 0.41
CA PHE A 242 -10.53 -16.55 1.47
C PHE A 242 -10.38 -18.05 1.78
N SER A 243 -9.15 -18.50 1.97
CA SER A 243 -8.87 -19.77 2.62
C SER A 243 -7.59 -19.71 3.45
N ARG A 244 -7.66 -20.27 4.67
CA ARG A 244 -6.46 -20.47 5.51
C ARG A 244 -5.42 -21.34 4.84
N GLU A 245 -5.82 -22.20 3.90
CA GLU A 245 -4.90 -23.04 3.14
C GLU A 245 -4.04 -22.25 2.15
N PHE A 246 -4.42 -21.02 1.80
CA PHE A 246 -3.61 -20.16 0.93
C PHE A 246 -2.55 -19.37 1.70
N LEU A 247 -2.69 -19.26 3.02
CA LEU A 247 -1.80 -18.45 3.84
C LEU A 247 -0.36 -19.00 3.85
N PRO A 248 0.66 -18.11 3.82
CA PRO A 248 2.06 -18.51 3.88
C PRO A 248 2.39 -19.29 5.17
N GLU A 249 3.27 -20.28 5.07
CA GLU A 249 3.73 -21.06 6.24
C GLU A 249 4.69 -20.27 7.17
N GLN A 250 5.28 -19.19 6.66
CA GLN A 250 6.25 -18.37 7.41
C GLN A 250 5.58 -17.57 8.52
N SER A 251 6.34 -17.26 9.59
CA SER A 251 5.91 -16.39 10.68
C SER A 251 5.37 -15.06 10.14
N GLY A 252 4.19 -14.66 10.61
CA GLY A 252 3.47 -13.48 10.12
C GLY A 252 2.52 -13.74 8.96
N GLY A 253 2.48 -14.94 8.38
CA GLY A 253 1.56 -15.29 7.28
C GLY A 253 0.08 -15.28 7.62
N LEU A 254 -0.27 -15.26 8.91
CA LEU A 254 -1.64 -15.11 9.42
C LEU A 254 -2.07 -13.66 9.60
N MET A 255 -1.11 -12.74 9.67
CA MET A 255 -1.40 -11.31 9.74
C MET A 255 -1.82 -10.83 8.35
N ASP A 256 -2.58 -9.76 8.31
CA ASP A 256 -3.13 -9.16 7.11
C ASP A 256 -4.07 -10.14 6.41
N ALA A 257 -4.86 -10.93 7.13
CA ALA A 257 -5.84 -11.85 6.57
C ALA A 257 -7.15 -11.78 7.36
N PRO A 258 -8.33 -11.84 6.69
CA PRO A 258 -9.62 -11.68 7.35
C PRO A 258 -10.04 -12.95 8.11
N LEU A 259 -9.28 -13.31 9.15
CA LEU A 259 -9.55 -14.50 9.98
C LEU A 259 -10.81 -14.34 10.83
N TYR A 260 -11.10 -13.12 11.25
CA TYR A 260 -12.27 -12.77 12.05
C TYR A 260 -13.05 -11.63 11.38
N VAL A 261 -14.36 -11.64 11.58
CA VAL A 261 -15.27 -10.59 11.11
C VAL A 261 -15.99 -10.04 12.33
N ILE A 262 -15.87 -8.73 12.53
CA ILE A 262 -16.54 -7.97 13.58
C ILE A 262 -17.72 -7.26 12.92
N PRO A 263 -18.96 -7.76 13.09
CA PRO A 263 -20.13 -7.19 12.44
C PRO A 263 -20.58 -5.88 13.10
N PHE A 264 -20.43 -5.78 14.42
CA PHE A 264 -20.85 -4.63 15.22
C PHE A 264 -19.67 -4.10 16.01
N LEU A 265 -19.43 -2.80 15.90
CA LEU A 265 -18.37 -2.13 16.62
C LEU A 265 -18.83 -1.76 18.02
N ASN A 266 -18.07 -2.20 19.03
CA ASN A 266 -18.24 -1.76 20.41
C ASN A 266 -17.22 -0.65 20.74
N PRO A 267 -17.64 0.61 20.94
CA PRO A 267 -16.73 1.72 21.23
C PRO A 267 -15.88 1.51 22.49
N SER A 268 -16.33 0.68 23.43
CA SER A 268 -15.56 0.39 24.65
C SER A 268 -14.37 -0.56 24.41
N GLU A 269 -14.36 -1.28 23.29
CA GLU A 269 -13.33 -2.27 22.95
C GLU A 269 -12.29 -1.75 21.94
N VAL A 270 -12.52 -0.58 21.36
CA VAL A 270 -11.57 0.05 20.43
C VAL A 270 -10.41 0.69 21.19
N ASP A 271 -9.37 1.07 20.44
CA ASP A 271 -8.19 1.73 20.99
C ASP A 271 -8.56 3.04 21.74
N GLY A 272 -7.83 3.29 22.84
CA GLY A 272 -8.07 4.44 23.72
C GLY A 272 -7.77 5.78 23.07
N GLU A 273 -7.00 5.84 21.99
CA GLU A 273 -6.74 7.09 21.26
C GLU A 273 -8.04 7.71 20.73
N ALA A 274 -8.95 6.90 20.16
CA ALA A 274 -10.26 7.37 19.71
C ALA A 274 -11.16 7.86 20.85
N HIS A 275 -10.92 7.43 22.10
CA HIS A 275 -11.67 7.91 23.26
C HIS A 275 -11.32 9.34 23.64
N ASN A 276 -10.18 9.85 23.17
CA ASN A 276 -9.71 11.21 23.42
C ASN A 276 -10.17 12.21 22.34
N VAL A 277 -11.03 11.80 21.40
CA VAL A 277 -11.61 12.73 20.43
C VAL A 277 -12.63 13.62 21.12
N ASP A 278 -12.41 14.93 21.04
CA ASP A 278 -13.30 15.96 21.57
C ASP A 278 -14.56 16.07 20.70
N VAL A 279 -15.73 16.11 21.35
CA VAL A 279 -17.03 16.07 20.69
C VAL A 279 -17.92 17.26 21.04
N MET A 280 -17.29 18.38 21.42
CA MET A 280 -17.96 19.63 21.76
C MET A 280 -18.05 20.57 20.54
N LYS A 281 -19.14 21.35 20.49
CA LYS A 281 -19.31 22.41 19.49
C LYS A 281 -18.36 23.59 19.67
N GLY A 282 -17.86 23.80 20.88
CA GLY A 282 -16.92 24.86 21.21
C GLY A 282 -16.36 24.67 22.61
N TYR A 283 -15.11 25.07 22.81
CA TYR A 283 -14.49 25.00 24.13
C TYR A 283 -15.01 26.13 25.04
N PRO A 284 -15.17 25.87 26.34
CA PRO A 284 -15.60 26.91 27.28
C PRO A 284 -14.52 27.99 27.44
N PRO A 285 -14.87 29.25 27.77
CA PRO A 285 -13.89 30.32 28.00
C PRO A 285 -12.79 29.97 29.02
N GLU A 286 -13.14 29.15 30.02
CA GLU A 286 -12.21 28.68 31.05
C GLU A 286 -11.07 27.83 30.46
N PHE A 287 -11.36 26.97 29.48
CA PHE A 287 -10.35 26.16 28.79
C PHE A 287 -9.25 27.03 28.17
N TYR A 288 -9.62 28.15 27.53
CA TYR A 288 -8.65 29.06 26.92
C TYR A 288 -7.80 29.80 27.95
N ARG A 289 -8.38 30.14 29.12
CA ARG A 289 -7.67 30.82 30.20
C ARG A 289 -6.62 29.92 30.84
N ILE A 290 -7.01 28.72 31.25
CA ILE A 290 -6.08 27.80 31.91
C ILE A 290 -5.00 27.29 30.95
N SER A 291 -5.33 27.13 29.66
CA SER A 291 -4.33 26.81 28.63
C SER A 291 -3.31 27.93 28.43
N HIS A 292 -3.73 29.20 28.56
CA HIS A 292 -2.81 30.35 28.52
C HIS A 292 -1.80 30.33 29.67
N ASP A 293 -2.23 29.85 30.85
CA ASP A 293 -1.40 29.72 32.04
C ASP A 293 -0.49 28.46 32.01
N GLY A 294 -0.54 27.67 30.94
CA GLY A 294 0.30 26.48 30.75
C GLY A 294 -0.22 25.23 31.48
N ALA A 295 -1.52 25.16 31.77
CA ALA A 295 -2.15 23.98 32.37
C ALA A 295 -1.94 22.72 31.52
N SER A 296 -1.75 21.58 32.19
CA SER A 296 -1.59 20.29 31.52
C SER A 296 -2.94 19.73 31.02
N PRO A 297 -2.93 18.79 30.05
CA PRO A 297 -4.16 18.15 29.55
C PRO A 297 -5.04 17.50 30.60
N SER A 298 -4.46 17.00 31.69
CA SER A 298 -5.22 16.41 32.79
C SER A 298 -6.01 17.44 33.59
N GLU A 299 -5.56 18.70 33.64
CA GLU A 299 -6.23 19.78 34.37
C GLU A 299 -7.43 20.31 33.60
N TYR A 300 -7.26 20.62 32.31
CA TYR A 300 -8.36 21.12 31.49
C TYR A 300 -9.26 20.01 30.96
N GLY A 301 -8.81 18.76 30.98
CA GLY A 301 -9.56 17.61 30.48
C GLY A 301 -10.95 17.52 31.11
N VAL A 302 -11.12 17.86 32.39
CA VAL A 302 -12.43 17.88 33.08
C VAL A 302 -13.48 18.76 32.39
N LEU A 303 -13.05 19.82 31.68
CA LEU A 303 -13.92 20.76 30.98
C LEU A 303 -14.30 20.29 29.57
N VAL A 304 -13.67 19.23 29.06
CA VAL A 304 -13.78 18.79 27.66
C VAL A 304 -14.61 17.51 27.57
N ASP A 305 -15.69 17.54 26.80
CA ASP A 305 -16.45 16.33 26.49
C ASP A 305 -15.78 15.55 25.36
N SER A 306 -15.51 14.27 25.59
CA SER A 306 -14.83 13.37 24.67
C SER A 306 -15.63 12.08 24.47
N ILE A 307 -15.36 11.34 23.40
CA ILE A 307 -16.02 10.04 23.14
C ILE A 307 -15.90 9.10 24.35
N GLY A 308 -14.71 9.07 24.98
CA GLY A 308 -14.43 8.25 26.17
C GLY A 308 -15.37 8.48 27.34
N ARG A 309 -15.84 9.72 27.52
CA ARG A 309 -16.77 10.09 28.62
C ARG A 309 -18.19 9.62 28.39
N ARG A 310 -18.53 9.31 27.15
CA ARG A 310 -19.86 8.85 26.75
C ARG A 310 -19.97 7.33 26.69
N LEU A 311 -18.86 6.60 26.86
CA LEU A 311 -18.82 5.14 26.86
C LEU A 311 -19.79 4.56 27.89
N GLY A 312 -20.45 3.45 27.51
CA GLY A 312 -21.47 2.81 28.34
C GLY A 312 -22.84 3.49 28.33
N THR A 313 -23.00 4.61 27.61
CA THR A 313 -24.29 5.29 27.40
C THR A 313 -24.70 5.24 25.93
N GLU A 314 -25.95 5.60 25.59
CA GLU A 314 -26.39 5.70 24.19
C GLU A 314 -25.64 6.79 23.40
N ALA A 315 -25.11 7.80 24.09
CA ALA A 315 -24.38 8.92 23.49
C ALA A 315 -22.98 8.53 22.96
N GLN A 316 -22.55 7.27 23.11
CA GLN A 316 -21.31 6.77 22.53
C GLN A 316 -21.37 6.57 21.01
N PHE A 317 -22.57 6.59 20.41
CA PHE A 317 -22.78 6.32 18.99
C PHE A 317 -23.20 7.56 18.18
N GLN A 318 -23.68 8.61 18.84
CA GLN A 318 -24.26 9.79 18.18
C GLN A 318 -24.30 11.00 19.13
N GLY A 319 -24.67 12.17 18.58
CA GLY A 319 -24.71 13.44 19.28
C GLY A 319 -23.34 14.12 19.39
N PHE A 320 -22.41 13.78 18.52
CA PHE A 320 -21.10 14.42 18.45
C PHE A 320 -21.21 15.81 17.83
N SER A 321 -20.20 16.64 18.09
CA SER A 321 -20.10 17.98 17.51
C SER A 321 -18.65 18.26 17.16
N TYR A 322 -18.45 19.32 16.40
CA TYR A 322 -17.15 19.80 15.96
C TYR A 322 -17.05 21.31 16.18
N THR A 323 -15.82 21.81 16.26
CA THR A 323 -15.56 23.22 16.57
C THR A 323 -15.48 24.13 15.35
N HIS A 324 -15.04 23.59 14.21
CA HIS A 324 -14.83 24.35 12.98
C HIS A 324 -15.49 23.66 11.81
N GLU A 325 -16.29 24.41 11.06
CA GLU A 325 -16.91 23.94 9.84
C GLU A 325 -15.94 24.12 8.66
N THR A 326 -15.90 23.14 7.76
CA THR A 326 -15.19 23.23 6.48
C THR A 326 -16.18 23.49 5.37
N SER A 327 -15.74 24.18 4.30
CA SER A 327 -16.62 24.45 3.16
C SER A 327 -16.97 23.20 2.36
N ASP A 328 -16.01 22.28 2.18
CA ASP A 328 -16.17 21.01 1.46
C ASP A 328 -14.99 20.10 1.82
N ILE A 329 -15.24 18.86 2.29
CA ILE A 329 -14.23 17.84 2.58
C ILE A 329 -13.38 17.42 1.35
N ASN A 330 -13.85 17.75 0.15
CA ASN A 330 -13.19 17.54 -1.11
C ASN A 330 -12.34 18.74 -1.55
N HIS A 331 -12.45 19.89 -0.89
CA HIS A 331 -11.73 21.08 -1.31
C HIS A 331 -10.22 20.93 -1.07
N GLY A 332 -9.44 20.88 -2.14
CA GLY A 332 -7.98 20.79 -2.04
C GLY A 332 -7.33 20.11 -3.23
N SER A 333 -6.03 19.81 -3.11
CA SER A 333 -5.30 19.03 -4.12
C SER A 333 -5.47 17.54 -3.87
N HIS A 334 -6.10 16.82 -4.80
CA HIS A 334 -6.31 15.36 -4.72
C HIS A 334 -5.05 14.53 -4.99
N LEU A 335 -4.00 15.18 -5.50
CA LEU A 335 -2.70 14.56 -5.79
C LEU A 335 -1.58 15.38 -5.16
N GLY A 336 -0.67 14.70 -4.47
CA GLY A 336 0.57 15.32 -4.01
C GLY A 336 1.52 15.60 -5.18
N ALA A 337 2.18 16.76 -5.18
CA ALA A 337 3.20 17.10 -6.18
C ALA A 337 4.30 16.02 -6.27
N TYR A 338 4.60 15.34 -5.17
CA TYR A 338 5.55 14.22 -5.11
C TYR A 338 5.23 13.09 -6.10
N ASN A 339 3.95 12.83 -6.36
CA ASN A 339 3.49 11.78 -7.28
C ASN A 339 3.66 12.18 -8.75
N THR A 340 3.70 13.48 -9.05
CA THR A 340 3.90 13.98 -10.42
C THR A 340 5.37 14.09 -10.82
N LEU A 341 6.28 14.18 -9.85
CA LEU A 341 7.71 14.31 -10.09
C LEU A 341 8.34 12.95 -10.39
N LYS A 342 9.01 12.82 -11.53
CA LYS A 342 9.53 11.54 -12.02
C LYS A 342 10.88 11.20 -11.41
N THR A 343 11.79 12.16 -11.32
CA THR A 343 13.16 11.89 -10.85
C THR A 343 13.35 12.33 -9.40
N MET A 344 14.30 11.68 -8.72
CA MET A 344 14.68 12.05 -7.35
C MET A 344 15.29 13.47 -7.30
N LEU A 345 16.04 13.86 -8.34
CA LEU A 345 16.63 15.20 -8.42
C LEU A 345 15.55 16.28 -8.53
N ASP A 346 14.52 16.06 -9.35
CA ASP A 346 13.38 17.00 -9.43
C ASP A 346 12.67 17.12 -8.08
N LYS A 347 12.51 16.01 -7.36
CA LYS A 347 11.90 15.97 -6.03
C LYS A 347 12.71 16.78 -5.02
N LEU A 348 14.03 16.60 -5.03
CA LEU A 348 14.93 17.35 -4.17
C LEU A 348 14.90 18.84 -4.50
N GLU A 349 14.98 19.21 -5.78
CA GLU A 349 14.95 20.60 -6.20
C GLU A 349 13.65 21.28 -5.76
N LYS A 350 12.50 20.62 -5.95
CA LYS A 350 11.20 21.14 -5.50
C LYS A 350 11.09 21.23 -3.98
N GLN A 351 11.66 20.29 -3.24
CA GLN A 351 11.74 20.36 -1.77
C GLN A 351 12.55 21.57 -1.32
N LEU A 352 13.68 21.84 -1.96
CA LEU A 352 14.54 22.99 -1.64
C LEU A 352 13.91 24.32 -2.05
N GLU A 353 13.30 24.38 -3.24
CA GLU A 353 12.54 25.55 -3.69
C GLU A 353 11.40 25.89 -2.72
N LEU A 354 10.72 24.89 -2.16
CA LEU A 354 9.72 25.10 -1.12
C LEU A 354 10.36 25.61 0.17
N SER A 355 11.49 25.03 0.57
CA SER A 355 12.22 25.44 1.78
C SER A 355 12.66 26.91 1.71
N GLU A 356 13.10 27.37 0.55
CA GLU A 356 13.49 28.78 0.31
C GLU A 356 12.29 29.75 0.37
N LYS A 357 11.07 29.27 0.10
CA LYS A 357 9.85 30.10 0.15
C LYS A 357 9.24 30.18 1.55
N VAL A 358 9.52 29.21 2.41
CA VAL A 358 8.86 29.08 3.72
C VAL A 358 9.71 29.74 4.81
N ARG A 359 9.19 30.83 5.40
CA ARG A 359 9.87 31.58 6.47
C ARG A 359 10.24 30.73 7.70
N ALA A 360 9.48 29.69 8.00
CA ALA A 360 9.70 28.83 9.16
C ALA A 360 10.79 27.77 8.94
N VAL A 361 11.32 27.63 7.73
CA VAL A 361 12.28 26.59 7.36
C VAL A 361 13.60 27.23 6.94
N ASP A 362 14.69 26.78 7.55
CA ASP A 362 16.04 27.15 7.13
C ASP A 362 16.51 26.21 6.02
N ALA A 363 16.60 26.74 4.80
CA ALA A 363 16.98 25.98 3.61
C ALA A 363 18.42 25.44 3.69
N GLU A 364 19.34 26.15 4.35
CA GLU A 364 20.72 25.72 4.55
C GLU A 364 20.77 24.46 5.42
N VAL A 365 20.04 24.48 6.54
CA VAL A 365 19.92 23.33 7.44
C VAL A 365 19.27 22.13 6.75
N VAL A 366 18.24 22.36 5.92
CA VAL A 366 17.62 21.29 5.13
C VAL A 366 18.61 20.70 4.13
N ALA A 367 19.32 21.54 3.37
CA ALA A 367 20.32 21.10 2.40
C ALA A 367 21.45 20.29 3.08
N GLN A 368 21.96 20.77 4.21
CA GLN A 368 22.97 20.07 5.00
C GLN A 368 22.47 18.69 5.50
N LYS A 369 21.23 18.61 5.98
CA LYS A 369 20.62 17.34 6.41
C LYS A 369 20.45 16.38 5.25
N VAL A 370 20.00 16.85 4.09
CA VAL A 370 19.88 16.00 2.88
C VAL A 370 21.25 15.48 2.45
N LEU A 371 22.26 16.35 2.41
CA LEU A 371 23.62 15.99 2.03
C LEU A 371 24.18 14.90 2.93
N THR A 372 24.07 15.07 4.25
CA THR A 372 24.65 14.14 5.23
C THR A 372 23.85 12.85 5.39
N SER A 373 22.51 12.93 5.39
CA SER A 373 21.65 11.79 5.71
C SER A 373 21.30 10.93 4.51
N HIS A 374 21.30 11.50 3.29
CA HIS A 374 20.97 10.77 2.06
C HIS A 374 22.18 10.66 1.14
N PHE A 375 22.68 11.78 0.60
CA PHE A 375 23.70 11.71 -0.46
C PHE A 375 25.02 11.09 0.00
N MET A 376 25.60 11.57 1.10
CA MET A 376 26.85 11.01 1.60
C MET A 376 26.68 9.53 1.95
N LYS A 377 25.59 9.16 2.65
CA LYS A 377 25.33 7.75 2.97
C LYS A 377 25.24 6.88 1.73
N ASP A 378 24.54 7.33 0.68
CA ASP A 378 24.40 6.58 -0.57
C ASP A 378 25.73 6.49 -1.34
N ILE A 379 26.47 7.59 -1.45
CA ILE A 379 27.75 7.63 -2.18
C ILE A 379 28.77 6.71 -1.50
N PHE A 380 29.00 6.87 -0.20
CA PHE A 380 29.94 6.04 0.56
C PHE A 380 29.45 4.59 0.66
N GLY A 381 28.14 4.39 0.84
CA GLY A 381 27.52 3.07 0.88
C GLY A 381 27.72 2.31 -0.42
N ASN A 382 27.46 2.95 -1.57
CA ASN A 382 27.64 2.36 -2.90
C ASN A 382 29.12 2.10 -3.20
N LEU A 383 30.03 3.01 -2.85
CA LEU A 383 31.46 2.82 -3.02
C LEU A 383 31.97 1.60 -2.24
N ARG A 384 31.61 1.50 -0.95
CA ARG A 384 31.95 0.34 -0.12
C ARG A 384 31.30 -0.95 -0.61
N ALA A 385 30.05 -0.88 -1.07
CA ALA A 385 29.35 -2.02 -1.64
C ALA A 385 30.02 -2.48 -2.94
N PHE A 386 30.48 -1.56 -3.79
CA PHE A 386 31.15 -1.87 -5.05
C PHE A 386 32.44 -2.67 -4.83
N THR A 387 33.28 -2.27 -3.89
CA THR A 387 34.54 -2.97 -3.59
C THR A 387 34.34 -4.32 -2.90
N SER A 388 33.17 -4.56 -2.29
CA SER A 388 32.85 -5.79 -1.56
C SER A 388 31.75 -6.65 -2.21
N GLN A 389 31.34 -6.31 -3.44
CA GLN A 389 30.16 -6.90 -4.07
C GLN A 389 30.30 -8.38 -4.42
N LYS A 390 29.14 -9.02 -4.64
CA LYS A 390 29.04 -10.39 -5.18
C LYS A 390 28.66 -10.33 -6.65
N PHE A 391 29.00 -11.39 -7.37
CA PHE A 391 28.68 -11.55 -8.80
C PHE A 391 27.51 -12.50 -8.96
N ARG A 392 26.54 -12.15 -9.82
CA ARG A 392 25.37 -12.99 -10.09
C ARG A 392 25.38 -13.44 -11.54
N CYS A 393 25.14 -14.72 -11.78
CA CYS A 393 24.88 -15.21 -13.12
C CYS A 393 23.50 -14.74 -13.60
N VAL A 394 23.43 -14.11 -14.77
CA VAL A 394 22.18 -13.58 -15.34
C VAL A 394 21.18 -14.70 -15.64
N SER A 395 21.67 -15.86 -16.13
CA SER A 395 20.82 -16.97 -16.56
C SER A 395 20.28 -17.81 -15.40
N CYS A 396 21.14 -18.19 -14.44
CA CYS A 396 20.78 -19.14 -13.38
C CYS A 396 20.70 -18.54 -11.97
N ASN A 397 20.91 -17.23 -11.82
CA ASN A 397 20.89 -16.50 -10.54
C ASN A 397 21.89 -16.98 -9.47
N ARG A 398 22.83 -17.86 -9.81
CA ARG A 398 23.87 -18.31 -8.87
C ARG A 398 24.75 -17.12 -8.48
N LYS A 399 24.97 -16.96 -7.17
CA LYS A 399 25.77 -15.89 -6.59
C LYS A 399 27.17 -16.41 -6.26
N TYR A 400 28.19 -15.63 -6.61
CA TYR A 400 29.58 -15.91 -6.32
C TYR A 400 30.18 -14.77 -5.51
N ARG A 401 30.93 -15.10 -4.45
CA ARG A 401 31.68 -14.10 -3.68
C ARG A 401 32.83 -13.49 -4.50
N ARG A 402 33.46 -14.30 -5.33
CA ARG A 402 34.53 -13.91 -6.26
C ARG A 402 34.20 -14.47 -7.64
N PRO A 403 34.47 -13.74 -8.73
CA PRO A 403 34.24 -14.28 -10.07
C PRO A 403 35.15 -15.51 -10.26
N PRO A 404 34.63 -16.64 -10.81
CA PRO A 404 35.46 -17.76 -11.22
C PRO A 404 36.49 -17.31 -12.25
N LEU A 405 37.70 -17.89 -12.21
CA LEU A 405 38.80 -17.54 -13.14
C LEU A 405 38.42 -17.74 -14.62
N LYS A 406 37.46 -18.63 -14.91
CA LYS A 406 36.93 -18.84 -16.27
C LYS A 406 36.09 -17.66 -16.79
N GLY A 407 35.80 -16.64 -15.97
CA GLY A 407 34.96 -15.48 -16.32
C GLY A 407 33.47 -15.78 -16.52
N THR A 408 33.07 -17.05 -16.46
CA THR A 408 31.71 -17.54 -16.73
C THR A 408 31.14 -18.32 -15.55
N CYS A 409 29.81 -18.45 -15.51
CA CYS A 409 29.15 -19.23 -14.47
C CYS A 409 29.54 -20.71 -14.55
N VAL A 410 30.08 -21.28 -13.47
CA VAL A 410 30.49 -22.70 -13.44
C VAL A 410 29.34 -23.69 -13.57
N ARG A 411 28.09 -23.24 -13.39
CA ARG A 411 26.89 -24.10 -13.51
C ARG A 411 26.32 -24.15 -14.92
N CYS A 412 26.22 -23.00 -15.60
CA CYS A 412 25.45 -22.89 -16.84
C CYS A 412 26.19 -22.14 -17.96
N GLY A 413 27.46 -21.78 -17.76
CA GLY A 413 28.25 -21.01 -18.74
C GLY A 413 27.83 -19.55 -18.93
N GLY A 414 26.72 -19.11 -18.33
CA GLY A 414 26.18 -17.76 -18.53
C GLY A 414 27.06 -16.63 -17.96
N LYS A 415 26.87 -15.42 -18.50
CA LYS A 415 27.59 -14.20 -18.09
C LYS A 415 27.35 -13.86 -16.61
N LEU A 416 28.41 -13.39 -15.97
CA LEU A 416 28.37 -12.87 -14.61
C LEU A 416 28.18 -11.36 -14.67
N ALA A 417 27.19 -10.87 -13.93
CA ALA A 417 26.92 -9.46 -13.79
C ALA A 417 27.31 -8.99 -12.39
N MET A 418 27.85 -7.78 -12.32
CA MET A 418 27.98 -7.01 -11.10
C MET A 418 26.59 -6.63 -10.57
N THR A 419 26.52 -6.33 -9.28
CA THR A 419 25.30 -5.86 -8.62
C THR A 419 25.31 -4.37 -8.39
N VAL A 420 26.50 -3.78 -8.24
CA VAL A 420 26.73 -2.34 -8.15
C VAL A 420 27.65 -1.94 -9.29
N HIS A 421 27.31 -0.86 -9.97
CA HIS A 421 28.04 -0.34 -11.13
C HIS A 421 28.60 1.06 -10.84
N LYS A 422 29.69 1.45 -11.53
CA LYS A 422 30.33 2.79 -11.43
C LYS A 422 29.31 3.94 -11.47
N GLY A 423 28.41 3.92 -12.46
CA GLY A 423 27.40 4.96 -12.63
C GLY A 423 26.44 5.10 -11.43
N GLY A 424 26.25 4.05 -10.62
CA GLY A 424 25.45 4.13 -9.39
C GLY A 424 26.14 4.91 -8.26
N ILE A 425 27.48 4.96 -8.27
CA ILE A 425 28.28 5.74 -7.32
C ILE A 425 28.35 7.20 -7.78
N GLU A 426 28.63 7.43 -9.06
CA GLU A 426 28.85 8.79 -9.62
C GLU A 426 27.58 9.64 -9.71
N LYS A 427 26.41 9.00 -9.83
CA LYS A 427 25.11 9.65 -10.03
C LYS A 427 24.85 10.81 -9.07
N TYR A 428 25.29 10.69 -7.81
CA TYR A 428 24.98 11.65 -6.76
C TYR A 428 26.09 12.63 -6.40
N ILE A 429 27.31 12.45 -6.93
CA ILE A 429 28.45 13.32 -6.59
C ILE A 429 28.23 14.74 -7.10
N LYS A 430 27.78 14.90 -8.36
CA LYS A 430 27.52 16.23 -8.93
C LYS A 430 26.36 16.95 -8.22
N PRO A 431 25.19 16.33 -8.00
CA PRO A 431 24.13 16.94 -7.19
C PRO A 431 24.57 17.30 -5.77
N ALA A 432 25.34 16.44 -5.10
CA ALA A 432 25.85 16.70 -3.77
C ALA A 432 26.79 17.91 -3.73
N GLN A 433 27.69 18.03 -4.72
CA GLN A 433 28.54 19.21 -4.85
C GLN A 433 27.72 20.47 -5.10
N GLY A 434 26.72 20.41 -5.99
CA GLY A 434 25.85 21.54 -6.28
C GLY A 434 25.07 22.04 -5.06
N LEU A 435 24.74 21.16 -4.10
CA LEU A 435 24.17 21.56 -2.81
C LEU A 435 25.17 22.34 -1.94
N VAL A 436 26.41 21.86 -1.86
CA VAL A 436 27.47 22.52 -1.08
C VAL A 436 27.69 23.92 -1.64
N ASP A 437 27.82 24.04 -2.96
CA ASP A 437 28.10 25.31 -3.62
C ASP A 437 26.90 26.28 -3.55
N ARG A 438 25.66 25.79 -3.67
CA ARG A 438 24.44 26.63 -3.67
C ARG A 438 24.14 27.23 -2.29
N TYR A 439 24.37 26.47 -1.22
CA TYR A 439 24.04 26.88 0.15
C TYR A 439 25.28 27.25 0.98
N ASP A 440 26.44 27.40 0.34
CA ASP A 440 27.72 27.72 1.00
C ASP A 440 27.99 26.84 2.24
N LEU A 441 27.79 25.54 2.09
CA LEU A 441 27.95 24.59 3.19
C LEU A 441 29.43 24.40 3.54
N ASP A 442 29.71 23.99 4.78
CA ASP A 442 31.07 23.82 5.32
C ASP A 442 32.04 23.16 4.32
N PRO A 443 33.23 23.75 4.05
CA PRO A 443 34.22 23.24 3.12
C PRO A 443 34.59 21.76 3.33
N TYR A 444 34.48 21.26 4.56
CA TYR A 444 34.62 19.85 4.89
C TYR A 444 33.83 18.92 3.95
N TYR A 445 32.61 19.31 3.57
CA TYR A 445 31.78 18.51 2.69
C TYR A 445 32.31 18.48 1.26
N SER A 446 32.83 19.59 0.77
CA SER A 446 33.48 19.69 -0.54
C SER A 446 34.73 18.80 -0.60
N ASP A 447 35.60 18.90 0.41
CA ASP A 447 36.80 18.09 0.52
C ASP A 447 36.47 16.59 0.55
N ARG A 448 35.44 16.22 1.33
CA ARG A 448 34.99 14.84 1.46
C ARG A 448 34.44 14.28 0.15
N LEU A 449 33.71 15.07 -0.64
CA LEU A 449 33.26 14.68 -1.98
C LEU A 449 34.43 14.59 -2.96
N GLY A 450 35.42 15.48 -2.83
CA GLY A 450 36.68 15.45 -3.59
C GLY A 450 37.47 14.16 -3.37
N LEU A 451 37.62 13.74 -2.11
CA LEU A 451 38.26 12.46 -1.76
C LEU A 451 37.55 11.27 -2.41
N VAL A 452 36.22 11.24 -2.40
CA VAL A 452 35.46 10.18 -3.08
C VAL A 452 35.72 10.18 -4.58
N ARG A 453 35.76 11.36 -5.21
CA ARG A 453 36.02 11.47 -6.64
C ARG A 453 37.41 10.93 -6.99
N ASN A 454 38.41 11.22 -6.16
CA ASN A 454 39.77 10.71 -6.33
C ASN A 454 39.82 9.19 -6.15
N GLU A 455 39.09 8.64 -5.17
CA GLU A 455 39.00 7.19 -4.96
C GLU A 455 38.36 6.48 -6.15
N ILE A 456 37.28 7.05 -6.70
CA ILE A 456 36.63 6.53 -7.92
C ILE A 456 37.62 6.58 -9.09
N ALA A 457 38.29 7.72 -9.31
CA ALA A 457 39.29 7.83 -10.37
C ALA A 457 40.38 6.76 -10.22
N SER A 458 40.89 6.54 -9.01
CA SER A 458 41.90 5.51 -8.74
C SER A 458 41.39 4.08 -8.95
N LEU A 459 40.15 3.78 -8.56
CA LEU A 459 39.57 2.44 -8.68
C LEU A 459 39.22 2.06 -10.13
N PHE A 460 38.98 3.05 -10.99
CA PHE A 460 38.53 2.85 -12.36
C PHE A 460 39.55 3.27 -13.43
N ALA A 461 40.72 3.81 -13.04
CA ALA A 461 41.77 4.27 -13.96
C ALA A 461 42.21 3.18 -14.95
N GLU A 462 42.43 1.95 -14.48
CA GLU A 462 42.92 0.85 -15.33
C GLU A 462 41.88 0.34 -16.35
N ALA A 463 40.58 0.59 -16.13
CA ALA A 463 39.52 0.15 -17.04
C ALA A 463 39.28 1.14 -18.20
N GLU A 464 39.75 2.38 -18.06
CA GLU A 464 39.70 3.39 -19.13
C GLU A 464 40.90 3.23 -20.08
N ASP A 465 42.07 2.82 -19.59
CA ASP A 465 43.23 2.55 -20.45
C ASP A 465 43.01 1.33 -21.38
N GLU A 466 42.35 0.26 -20.92
CA GLU A 466 41.99 -0.90 -21.77
C GLU A 466 40.84 -0.60 -22.76
N ALA A 467 39.91 0.30 -22.41
CA ALA A 467 38.81 0.70 -23.30
C ALA A 467 39.23 1.79 -24.30
N GLU A 468 40.12 2.71 -23.91
CA GLU A 468 40.74 3.66 -24.83
C GLU A 468 41.64 2.94 -25.83
N GLU A 469 42.33 1.84 -25.52
CA GLU A 469 43.07 1.03 -26.51
C GLU A 469 42.17 0.36 -27.57
N GLU A 470 40.91 0.04 -27.27
CA GLU A 470 39.93 -0.44 -28.26
C GLU A 470 39.25 0.69 -29.06
N ASP A 471 39.04 1.87 -28.45
CA ASP A 471 38.39 3.05 -29.09
C ASP A 471 39.40 4.09 -29.67
N SER A 472 40.73 3.87 -29.56
CA SER A 472 41.79 4.82 -29.97
C SER A 472 41.98 4.98 -31.49
N LYS A 473 40.93 4.85 -32.30
CA LYS A 473 40.96 5.32 -33.70
C LYS A 473 40.45 6.76 -33.87
N GLN A 474 39.99 7.42 -32.81
CA GLN A 474 39.55 8.82 -32.92
C GLN A 474 39.95 9.68 -31.72
N ILE A 475 41.09 10.38 -31.86
CA ILE A 475 41.52 11.41 -30.91
C ILE A 475 40.65 12.67 -31.11
N SER A 476 40.02 13.15 -30.04
CA SER A 476 39.30 14.42 -30.02
C SER A 476 40.26 15.62 -30.11
N LEU A 477 40.04 16.50 -31.10
CA LEU A 477 40.84 17.70 -31.37
C LEU A 477 40.97 18.66 -30.16
N THR A 478 40.03 18.65 -29.22
CA THR A 478 40.07 19.52 -28.03
C THR A 478 41.17 19.15 -27.04
N ARG A 479 41.68 17.91 -27.08
CA ARG A 479 42.81 17.46 -26.23
C ARG A 479 44.16 17.91 -26.81
N PHE A 480 44.27 18.13 -28.12
CA PHE A 480 45.49 18.61 -28.78
C PHE A 480 45.74 20.11 -28.60
N MET A 481 44.67 20.91 -28.45
CA MET A 481 44.78 22.38 -28.37
C MET A 481 45.06 22.95 -26.97
N ARG A 482 45.18 22.10 -25.94
CA ARG A 482 45.45 22.52 -24.55
C ARG A 482 46.85 22.16 -24.03
N GLY A 483 47.75 21.73 -24.91
CA GLY A 483 49.16 21.47 -24.61
C GLY A 483 50.01 22.72 -24.71
#